data_AF-A0A5C5W1N5-F1
#
_entry.id   AF-A0A5C5W1N5-F1
#
_cell.length_a   1.000
_cell.length_b   1.000
_cell.length_c   1.000
_cell.angle_alpha   90.00
_cell.angle_beta   90.00
_cell.angle_gamma   90.00
#
_symmetry.space_group_name_H-M   'P 1'
#
loop_
_entity.id
_entity.type
_entity.pdbx_description
1 polymer ?
#
loop_
_entity_poly.entity_id
_entity_poly.type
_entity_poly.pdbx_seq_one_letter_code
_entity_poly.pdbx_strand_id
1 'polypeptide(L)'
;MRRSNAVSLLFVGWLWLGPPVSLADSCQNPSSMGCWGPLVALKINAGEVGGLTANSQAIHAVLLKNGNVLFADLMNDVSDSRPDVLILDPRPMEGYPDGRVKNVGWPTTNHRLFCGSQNVLPDGRVVFFGGGDLTGDRDCPGTYQTTLYIPALDTDPDWIGTWQAGPDESWDIPNDGSAST
;
A
#
# COMPACT_ATOMS: atom_id res chain seq x y z
N MET A 1 -33.83 29.05 -33.17
CA MET A 1 -32.42 28.90 -32.75
C MET A 1 -32.38 28.50 -31.28
N ARG A 2 -32.24 27.20 -30.99
CA ARG A 2 -32.02 26.68 -29.63
C ARG A 2 -30.62 26.08 -29.60
N ARG A 3 -29.77 26.54 -28.70
CA ARG A 3 -28.50 25.88 -28.36
C ARG A 3 -28.80 24.84 -27.29
N SER A 4 -28.61 23.58 -27.61
CA SER A 4 -28.61 22.47 -26.65
C SER A 4 -27.25 22.41 -25.97
N ASN A 5 -27.22 22.65 -24.66
CA ASN A 5 -26.07 22.33 -23.81
C ASN A 5 -26.10 20.82 -23.55
N ALA A 6 -25.02 20.12 -23.90
CA ALA A 6 -24.83 18.73 -23.53
C ALA A 6 -24.37 18.67 -22.06
N VAL A 7 -25.20 18.08 -21.21
CA VAL A 7 -24.80 17.63 -19.87
C VAL A 7 -24.39 16.18 -20.03
N SER A 8 -23.10 15.88 -19.90
CA SER A 8 -22.60 14.52 -19.81
C SER A 8 -22.87 13.98 -18.39
N LEU A 9 -23.87 13.11 -18.25
CA LEU A 9 -23.99 12.23 -17.10
C LEU A 9 -22.98 11.08 -17.26
N LEU A 10 -22.05 10.95 -16.33
CA LEU A 10 -21.22 9.75 -16.18
C LEU A 10 -22.05 8.69 -15.44
N PHE A 11 -22.47 7.64 -16.14
CA PHE A 11 -23.10 6.47 -15.54
C PHE A 11 -22.04 5.58 -14.89
N VAL A 12 -22.08 5.42 -13.57
CA VAL A 12 -21.38 4.34 -12.86
C VAL A 12 -22.31 3.12 -12.88
N GLY A 13 -22.09 2.23 -13.85
CA GLY A 13 -22.80 0.97 -13.96
C GLY A 13 -22.23 -0.08 -13.02
N TRP A 14 -23.04 -0.50 -12.04
CA TRP A 14 -22.92 -1.79 -11.37
C TRP A 14 -22.90 -2.93 -12.41
N LEU A 15 -21.90 -3.80 -12.35
CA LEU A 15 -21.88 -5.08 -13.06
C LEU A 15 -21.39 -6.18 -12.11
N TRP A 16 -22.36 -6.94 -11.59
CA TRP A 16 -22.15 -8.27 -11.05
C TRP A 16 -22.79 -9.28 -12.03
N LEU A 17 -22.13 -10.43 -12.21
CA LEU A 17 -22.57 -11.66 -12.93
C LEU A 17 -22.12 -11.87 -14.39
N GLY A 18 -20.97 -11.35 -14.82
CA GLY A 18 -20.24 -11.89 -15.97
C GLY A 18 -19.17 -12.89 -15.52
N PRO A 19 -18.78 -13.90 -16.34
CA PRO A 19 -17.51 -14.60 -16.14
C PRO A 19 -16.39 -13.54 -16.10
N PRO A 20 -15.29 -13.76 -15.34
CA PRO A 20 -14.21 -12.79 -15.24
C PRO A 20 -13.79 -12.41 -16.66
N VAL A 21 -13.94 -11.13 -16.99
CA VAL A 21 -13.40 -10.58 -18.24
C VAL A 21 -11.90 -10.82 -18.15
N SER A 22 -11.38 -11.67 -19.03
CA SER A 22 -9.95 -11.79 -19.27
C SER A 22 -9.44 -10.44 -19.76
N LEU A 23 -9.04 -9.59 -18.82
CA LEU A 23 -8.20 -8.44 -19.11
C LEU A 23 -6.78 -9.00 -19.25
N ALA A 24 -6.39 -9.18 -20.52
CA ALA A 24 -5.09 -9.62 -21.04
C ALA A 24 -4.95 -11.13 -21.34
N ASP A 25 -5.26 -11.50 -22.60
CA ASP A 25 -4.47 -12.54 -23.28
C ASP A 25 -3.04 -11.98 -23.47
N SER A 26 -2.16 -12.42 -22.58
CA SER A 26 -0.77 -11.97 -22.51
C SER A 26 0.09 -12.64 -23.59
N CYS A 27 0.72 -11.78 -24.40
CA CYS A 27 1.95 -11.99 -25.19
C CYS A 27 2.15 -13.38 -25.85
N GLN A 28 1.60 -13.58 -27.05
CA GLN A 28 2.10 -14.63 -27.96
C GLN A 28 3.30 -14.17 -28.81
N ASN A 29 3.56 -12.86 -28.88
CA ASN A 29 4.74 -12.29 -29.54
C ASN A 29 5.26 -11.11 -28.70
N PRO A 30 6.53 -11.09 -28.27
CA PRO A 30 7.08 -9.94 -27.57
C PRO A 30 7.14 -8.76 -28.54
N SER A 31 6.21 -7.83 -28.37
CA SER A 31 6.27 -6.55 -29.07
C SER A 31 7.46 -5.74 -28.55
N SER A 32 7.99 -4.82 -29.35
CA SER A 32 8.97 -3.81 -28.88
C SER A 32 8.42 -2.91 -27.77
N MET A 33 7.12 -3.02 -27.46
CA MET A 33 6.42 -2.22 -26.45
C MET A 33 6.23 -2.97 -25.12
N GLY A 34 6.81 -4.17 -24.97
CA GLY A 34 6.63 -5.01 -23.79
C GLY A 34 5.24 -5.66 -23.78
N CYS A 35 4.86 -6.21 -22.64
CA CYS A 35 3.50 -6.71 -22.44
C CYS A 35 3.07 -6.70 -20.97
N TRP A 36 1.78 -6.53 -20.75
CA TRP A 36 1.18 -6.62 -19.43
C TRP A 36 1.05 -8.08 -19.01
N GLY A 37 1.45 -8.35 -17.77
CA GLY A 37 1.07 -9.59 -17.10
C GLY A 37 -0.40 -9.57 -16.67
N PRO A 38 -0.91 -10.68 -16.11
CA PRO A 38 -2.25 -10.73 -15.55
C PRO A 38 -2.41 -9.68 -14.43
N LEU A 39 -3.61 -9.12 -14.30
CA LEU A 39 -3.95 -8.29 -13.14
C LEU A 39 -4.12 -9.20 -11.92
N VAL A 40 -3.19 -9.09 -10.96
CA VAL A 40 -3.23 -9.84 -9.71
C VAL A 40 -3.77 -8.93 -8.62
N ALA A 41 -4.88 -9.32 -7.99
CA ALA A 41 -5.36 -8.62 -6.80
C ALA A 41 -4.35 -8.84 -5.66
N LEU A 42 -3.94 -7.77 -4.99
CA LEU A 42 -3.19 -7.85 -3.74
C LEU A 42 -4.15 -8.36 -2.66
N LYS A 43 -4.20 -9.69 -2.54
CA LYS A 43 -5.09 -10.40 -1.64
C LYS A 43 -4.25 -11.21 -0.67
N ILE A 44 -4.50 -11.03 0.62
CA ILE A 44 -3.93 -11.89 1.66
C ILE A 44 -4.43 -13.31 1.41
N ASN A 45 -3.48 -14.25 1.36
CA ASN A 45 -3.79 -15.63 1.02
C ASN A 45 -4.60 -16.33 2.11
N ALA A 46 -5.50 -17.22 1.70
CA ALA A 46 -6.36 -17.96 2.62
C ALA A 46 -5.52 -18.86 3.55
N GLY A 47 -5.70 -18.74 4.86
CA GLY A 47 -5.00 -19.54 5.87
C GLY A 47 -3.81 -18.85 6.53
N GLU A 48 -3.42 -17.66 6.09
CA GLU A 48 -2.44 -16.83 6.79
C GLU A 48 -3.11 -15.98 7.90
N VAL A 49 -2.29 -15.52 8.86
CA VAL A 49 -2.67 -14.91 10.16
C VAL A 49 -3.99 -14.13 10.12
N GLY A 50 -4.99 -14.62 10.86
CA GLY A 50 -6.28 -13.96 11.05
C GLY A 50 -7.40 -14.33 10.07
N GLY A 51 -7.16 -15.20 9.07
CA GLY A 51 -8.22 -15.66 8.16
C GLY A 51 -8.77 -14.57 7.23
N LEU A 52 -8.02 -13.48 7.09
CA LEU A 52 -8.43 -12.30 6.33
C LEU A 52 -8.26 -12.56 4.83
N THR A 53 -9.36 -12.49 4.09
CA THR A 53 -9.36 -12.40 2.63
C THR A 53 -9.74 -10.99 2.22
N ALA A 54 -8.85 -10.05 2.49
CA ALA A 54 -9.04 -8.64 2.15
C ALA A 54 -8.32 -8.29 0.85
N ASN A 55 -9.00 -7.52 0.00
CA ASN A 55 -8.35 -6.83 -1.10
C ASN A 55 -7.72 -5.55 -0.55
N SER A 56 -6.47 -5.29 -0.92
CA SER A 56 -5.78 -4.06 -0.56
C SER A 56 -5.95 -2.95 -1.60
N GLN A 57 -6.03 -1.71 -1.13
CA GLN A 57 -5.90 -0.50 -1.94
C GLN A 57 -4.52 0.10 -1.68
N ALA A 58 -3.49 -0.51 -2.25
CA ALA A 58 -2.12 -0.04 -2.10
C ALA A 58 -1.97 1.42 -2.58
N ILE A 59 -1.72 2.33 -1.63
CA ILE A 59 -1.46 3.77 -1.88
C ILE A 59 0.04 4.02 -1.95
N HIS A 60 0.82 3.28 -1.16
CA HIS A 60 2.26 3.36 -1.16
C HIS A 60 2.87 1.99 -1.49
N ALA A 61 3.99 1.98 -2.21
CA ALA A 61 4.75 0.77 -2.52
C ALA A 61 6.26 1.02 -2.39
N VAL A 62 6.98 0.07 -1.81
CA VAL A 62 8.44 0.10 -1.66
C VAL A 62 9.05 -1.22 -2.09
N LEU A 63 9.96 -1.19 -3.06
CA LEU A 63 10.79 -2.35 -3.38
C LEU A 63 11.88 -2.53 -2.32
N LEU A 64 11.88 -3.68 -1.67
CA LEU A 64 12.84 -4.04 -0.63
C LEU A 64 14.09 -4.68 -1.25
N LYS A 65 15.21 -4.65 -0.50
CA LYS A 65 16.50 -5.19 -0.95
C LYS A 65 16.46 -6.69 -1.28
N ASN A 66 15.56 -7.43 -0.64
CA ASN A 66 15.34 -8.86 -0.88
C ASN A 66 14.45 -9.16 -2.10
N GLY A 67 14.00 -8.13 -2.83
CA GLY A 67 13.12 -8.25 -3.99
C GLY A 67 11.62 -8.33 -3.67
N ASN A 68 11.25 -8.34 -2.38
CA ASN A 68 9.85 -8.23 -1.97
C ASN A 68 9.37 -6.78 -2.12
N VAL A 69 8.05 -6.59 -2.16
CA VAL A 69 7.42 -5.27 -2.23
C VAL A 69 6.56 -5.05 -1.00
N LEU A 70 6.86 -4.01 -0.23
CA LEU A 70 6.04 -3.56 0.89
C LEU A 70 4.96 -2.59 0.36
N PHE A 71 3.71 -2.81 0.72
CA PHE A 71 2.58 -1.97 0.35
C PHE A 71 1.93 -1.39 1.59
N ALA A 72 1.65 -0.08 1.59
CA ALA A 72 0.77 0.53 2.58
C ALA A 72 -0.61 0.80 1.94
N ASP A 73 -1.66 0.40 2.65
CA ASP A 73 -3.05 0.44 2.22
C ASP A 73 -3.74 1.74 2.65
N LEU A 74 -4.91 1.99 2.08
CA LEU A 74 -5.82 3.05 2.47
C LEU A 74 -6.70 2.58 3.64
N MET A 75 -6.17 2.76 4.85
CA MET A 75 -6.80 2.29 6.08
C MET A 75 -7.39 3.39 6.96
N ASN A 76 -8.49 3.04 7.63
CA ASN A 76 -9.17 3.94 8.55
C ASN A 76 -8.71 3.75 10.00
N ASP A 77 -8.50 2.54 10.53
CA ASP A 77 -7.95 2.30 11.87
C ASP A 77 -7.54 0.84 12.13
N VAL A 78 -6.94 0.56 13.30
CA VAL A 78 -6.49 -0.76 13.76
C VAL A 78 -7.60 -1.78 14.02
N SER A 79 -8.86 -1.34 14.08
CA SER A 79 -10.03 -2.21 14.20
C SER A 79 -10.58 -2.65 12.84
N ASP A 80 -10.08 -2.07 11.73
CA ASP A 80 -10.40 -2.54 10.39
C ASP A 80 -9.81 -3.94 10.18
N SER A 81 -10.63 -4.82 9.63
CA SER A 81 -10.27 -6.17 9.26
C SER A 81 -9.22 -6.24 8.12
N ARG A 82 -8.93 -5.11 7.46
CA ARG A 82 -7.86 -5.04 6.46
C ARG A 82 -6.59 -4.49 7.14
N PRO A 83 -5.40 -5.03 6.85
CA PRO A 83 -4.18 -4.52 7.44
C PRO A 83 -3.68 -3.24 6.78
N ASP A 84 -2.96 -2.40 7.52
CA ASP A 84 -2.32 -1.20 7.00
C ASP A 84 -1.17 -1.51 6.07
N VAL A 85 -0.42 -2.59 6.35
CA VAL A 85 0.76 -2.93 5.58
C VAL A 85 0.76 -4.39 5.16
N LEU A 86 1.04 -4.60 3.88
CA LEU A 86 1.20 -5.91 3.25
C LEU A 86 2.61 -6.03 2.67
N ILE A 87 3.07 -7.27 2.54
CA ILE A 87 4.30 -7.58 1.81
C ILE A 87 4.00 -8.62 0.73
N LEU A 88 4.48 -8.36 -0.48
CA LEU A 88 4.42 -9.25 -1.63
C LEU A 88 5.80 -9.82 -1.89
N ASP A 89 5.90 -11.14 -1.94
CA ASP A 89 6.99 -11.83 -2.61
C ASP A 89 6.52 -12.19 -4.02
N PRO A 90 7.02 -11.52 -5.07
CA PRO A 90 6.52 -11.68 -6.44
C PRO A 90 7.04 -12.97 -7.12
N ARG A 91 7.86 -13.76 -6.43
CA ARG A 91 8.44 -14.99 -7.01
C ARG A 91 7.39 -16.11 -7.01
N PRO A 92 7.14 -16.76 -8.15
CA PRO A 92 6.27 -17.93 -8.21
C PRO A 92 6.78 -19.05 -7.30
N MET A 93 5.87 -19.71 -6.59
CA MET A 93 6.18 -20.90 -5.79
C MET A 93 5.01 -21.87 -5.73
N GLU A 94 5.24 -23.07 -5.20
CA GLU A 94 4.21 -24.09 -5.07
C GLU A 94 3.01 -23.54 -4.26
N GLY A 95 1.82 -23.62 -4.85
CA GLY A 95 0.59 -23.05 -4.28
C GLY A 95 0.37 -21.54 -4.56
N TYR A 96 1.38 -20.83 -5.06
CA TYR A 96 1.36 -19.37 -5.28
C TYR A 96 2.02 -18.99 -6.62
N PRO A 97 1.40 -19.30 -7.77
CA PRO A 97 1.98 -19.06 -9.09
C PRO A 97 2.20 -17.58 -9.40
N ASP A 98 1.43 -16.69 -8.79
CA ASP A 98 1.49 -15.24 -8.99
C ASP A 98 2.24 -14.50 -7.87
N GLY A 99 2.96 -15.25 -7.03
CA GLY A 99 3.58 -14.74 -5.81
C GLY A 99 2.65 -14.84 -4.58
N ARG A 100 3.19 -14.49 -3.41
CA ARG A 100 2.51 -14.61 -2.12
C ARG A 100 2.44 -13.27 -1.41
N VAL A 101 1.31 -13.00 -0.76
CA VAL A 101 1.07 -11.75 -0.03
C VAL A 101 0.79 -12.05 1.43
N LYS A 102 1.53 -11.42 2.34
CA LYS A 102 1.36 -11.53 3.79
C LYS A 102 0.98 -10.20 4.41
N ASN A 103 0.26 -10.30 5.53
CA ASN A 103 0.03 -9.19 6.44
C ASN A 103 1.31 -8.88 7.24
N VAL A 104 1.73 -7.62 7.27
CA VAL A 104 2.90 -7.12 8.00
C VAL A 104 2.50 -6.43 9.32
N GLY A 105 1.20 -6.30 9.57
CA GLY A 105 0.64 -5.66 10.74
C GLY A 105 0.67 -4.14 10.63
N TRP A 106 0.77 -3.49 11.78
CA TRP A 106 0.73 -2.04 11.93
C TRP A 106 2.09 -1.51 12.37
N PRO A 107 2.55 -0.35 11.86
CA PRO A 107 3.79 0.27 12.30
C PRO A 107 3.84 0.52 13.80
N THR A 108 2.74 1.03 14.35
CA THR A 108 2.46 1.15 15.78
C THR A 108 0.95 1.01 16.00
N THR A 109 0.48 1.17 17.24
CA THR A 109 -0.96 1.16 17.54
C THR A 109 -1.74 2.35 16.98
N ASN A 110 -1.07 3.42 16.53
CA ASN A 110 -1.73 4.66 16.08
C ASN A 110 -1.11 5.33 14.85
N HIS A 111 0.01 4.84 14.31
CA HIS A 111 0.63 5.41 13.12
C HIS A 111 0.01 4.78 11.86
N ARG A 112 -0.78 5.56 11.12
CA ARG A 112 -1.37 5.16 9.83
C ARG A 112 -0.54 5.76 8.70
N LEU A 113 -0.16 4.94 7.72
CA LEU A 113 0.76 5.38 6.68
C LEU A 113 0.11 6.15 5.53
N PHE A 114 -1.22 6.13 5.43
CA PHE A 114 -1.94 6.90 4.42
C PHE A 114 -1.64 8.41 4.55
N CYS A 115 -1.35 9.06 3.43
CA CYS A 115 -0.83 10.44 3.33
C CYS A 115 0.58 10.66 3.89
N GLY A 116 1.27 9.59 4.29
CA GLY A 116 2.66 9.67 4.73
C GLY A 116 3.65 9.78 3.56
N SER A 117 4.90 9.96 3.93
CA SER A 117 6.05 9.84 3.03
C SER A 117 6.90 8.66 3.46
N GLN A 118 7.69 8.14 2.54
CA GLN A 118 8.57 7.00 2.79
C GLN A 118 9.90 7.15 2.06
N ASN A 119 10.96 6.60 2.65
CA ASN A 119 12.27 6.56 2.03
C ASN A 119 13.01 5.27 2.37
N VAL A 120 13.80 4.76 1.43
CA VAL A 120 14.67 3.60 1.65
C VAL A 120 16.03 4.10 2.10
N LEU A 121 16.45 3.71 3.30
CA LEU A 121 17.74 4.06 3.88
C LEU A 121 18.88 3.24 3.24
N PRO A 122 20.14 3.71 3.29
CA PRO A 122 21.28 3.02 2.68
C PRO A 122 21.52 1.58 3.18
N ASP A 123 21.07 1.26 4.39
CA ASP A 123 21.17 -0.08 4.96
C ASP A 123 20.00 -1.01 4.57
N GLY A 124 19.04 -0.51 3.79
CA GLY A 124 17.88 -1.25 3.30
C GLY A 124 16.66 -1.18 4.22
N ARG A 125 16.74 -0.50 5.36
CA ARG A 125 15.55 -0.17 6.16
C ARG A 125 14.67 0.84 5.40
N VAL A 126 13.38 0.85 5.70
CA VAL A 126 12.45 1.85 5.16
C VAL A 126 11.99 2.74 6.30
N VAL A 127 12.08 4.04 6.13
CA VAL A 127 11.54 5.01 7.09
C VAL A 127 10.25 5.60 6.54
N PHE A 128 9.26 5.74 7.40
CA PHE A 128 7.97 6.35 7.14
C PHE A 128 7.80 7.59 8.02
N PHE A 129 7.28 8.64 7.42
CA PHE A 129 7.14 9.99 7.96
C PHE A 129 5.69 10.45 7.78
N GLY A 130 5.13 11.15 8.75
CA GLY A 130 3.80 11.72 8.67
C GLY A 130 2.70 10.66 8.54
N GLY A 131 1.63 10.99 7.84
CA GLY A 131 0.47 10.12 7.67
C GLY A 131 -0.73 10.59 8.49
N GLY A 132 -1.55 9.66 8.97
CA GLY A 132 -2.74 9.97 9.78
C GLY A 132 -2.59 9.55 11.23
N ASP A 133 -3.01 10.41 12.16
CA ASP A 133 -3.30 10.05 13.55
C ASP A 133 -4.76 9.57 13.71
N LEU A 134 -5.12 9.03 14.88
CA LEU A 134 -6.42 8.47 15.27
C LEU A 134 -7.60 9.45 15.20
N THR A 135 -7.38 10.72 14.88
CA THR A 135 -8.39 11.79 14.92
C THR A 135 -9.30 11.80 13.69
N GLY A 136 -10.19 10.83 13.62
CA GLY A 136 -11.45 10.92 12.86
C GLY A 136 -11.33 10.74 11.35
N ASP A 137 -11.83 9.60 10.87
CA ASP A 137 -12.10 9.31 9.46
C ASP A 137 -10.90 9.41 8.48
N ARG A 138 -11.19 9.19 7.19
CA ARG A 138 -10.25 9.06 6.07
C ARG A 138 -9.50 10.36 5.72
N ASP A 139 -9.58 11.38 6.56
CA ASP A 139 -9.23 12.77 6.27
C ASP A 139 -7.79 13.16 6.62
N CYS A 140 -6.88 12.19 6.81
CA CYS A 140 -5.45 12.41 7.02
C CYS A 140 -5.13 13.60 7.93
N PRO A 141 -5.52 13.56 9.23
CA PRO A 141 -5.36 14.70 10.14
C PRO A 141 -3.90 15.12 10.39
N GLY A 142 -2.93 14.48 9.73
CA GLY A 142 -1.52 14.67 9.95
C GLY A 142 -1.07 13.95 11.22
N THR A 143 0.16 13.46 11.23
CA THR A 143 0.85 13.03 12.43
C THR A 143 2.31 13.44 12.30
N TYR A 144 3.01 13.56 13.41
CA TYR A 144 4.47 13.75 13.40
C TYR A 144 5.21 12.42 13.56
N GLN A 145 4.50 11.30 13.59
CA GLN A 145 5.12 10.01 13.87
C GLN A 145 6.10 9.59 12.78
N THR A 146 7.24 9.08 13.23
CA THR A 146 8.19 8.37 12.37
C THR A 146 8.22 6.89 12.75
N THR A 147 8.18 6.01 11.78
CA THR A 147 8.40 4.57 11.99
C THR A 147 9.42 4.01 11.00
N LEU A 148 10.15 3.00 11.43
CA LEU A 148 11.07 2.25 10.59
C LEU A 148 10.52 0.84 10.39
N TYR A 149 10.47 0.43 9.13
CA TYR A 149 10.37 -0.96 8.75
C TYR A 149 11.77 -1.54 8.54
N ILE A 150 12.04 -2.66 9.20
CA ILE A 150 13.29 -3.41 9.09
C ILE A 150 12.96 -4.68 8.32
N PRO A 151 13.28 -4.79 7.01
CA PRO A 151 12.97 -5.97 6.24
C PRO A 151 13.59 -7.23 6.84
N ALA A 152 12.86 -8.34 6.74
CA ALA A 152 13.41 -9.64 7.08
C ALA A 152 14.63 -9.98 6.23
N LEU A 153 15.55 -10.75 6.81
CA LEU A 153 16.64 -11.35 6.08
C LEU A 153 16.10 -12.40 5.10
N ASP A 154 16.82 -12.67 4.00
CA ASP A 154 16.45 -13.68 3.01
C ASP A 154 16.31 -15.10 3.60
N THR A 155 16.94 -15.33 4.76
CA THR A 155 16.91 -16.60 5.49
C THR A 155 15.73 -16.73 6.44
N ASP A 156 14.95 -15.67 6.64
CA ASP A 156 13.80 -15.70 7.53
C ASP A 156 12.65 -16.50 6.89
N PRO A 157 12.18 -17.59 7.52
CA PRO A 157 11.09 -18.41 6.96
C PRO A 157 9.77 -17.63 6.86
N ASP A 158 9.57 -16.62 7.71
CA ASP A 158 8.36 -15.80 7.71
C ASP A 158 8.45 -14.64 6.75
N TRP A 159 9.68 -14.22 6.38
CA TRP A 159 10.01 -13.16 5.41
C TRP A 159 9.29 -11.82 5.66
N ILE A 160 8.71 -11.66 6.86
CA ILE A 160 8.07 -10.45 7.36
C ILE A 160 9.09 -9.73 8.24
N GLY A 161 9.39 -8.48 7.89
CA GLY A 161 10.21 -7.59 8.70
C GLY A 161 9.54 -7.14 9.99
N THR A 162 10.26 -6.31 10.76
CA THR A 162 9.77 -5.77 12.03
C THR A 162 9.61 -4.26 11.98
N TRP A 163 8.72 -3.75 12.84
CA TRP A 163 8.53 -2.32 13.04
C TRP A 163 9.33 -1.81 14.23
N GLN A 164 9.86 -0.60 14.08
CA GLN A 164 10.51 0.13 15.15
C GLN A 164 9.98 1.56 15.16
N ALA A 165 9.45 2.03 16.29
CA ALA A 165 9.09 3.43 16.45
C ALA A 165 10.34 4.33 16.38
N GLY A 166 10.25 5.41 15.61
CA GLY A 166 11.22 6.49 15.57
C GLY A 166 10.83 7.63 16.51
N PRO A 167 11.68 8.66 16.65
CA PRO A 167 11.28 9.91 17.27
C PRO A 167 10.24 10.63 16.39
N ASP A 168 9.41 11.49 16.98
CA ASP A 168 8.53 12.35 16.19
C ASP A 168 9.36 13.30 15.31
N GLU A 169 8.81 13.62 14.15
CA GLU A 169 9.31 14.66 13.27
C GLU A 169 9.39 15.99 14.02
N SER A 170 10.56 16.61 13.94
CA SER A 170 10.77 17.98 14.38
C SER A 170 11.32 18.77 13.22
N TRP A 171 10.61 19.84 12.88
CA TRP A 171 11.02 20.79 11.86
C TRP A 171 11.37 22.08 12.58
N ASP A 172 12.65 22.44 12.60
CA ASP A 172 13.06 23.80 12.94
C ASP A 172 12.66 24.69 11.77
N ILE A 173 11.37 25.06 11.72
CA ILE A 173 10.90 26.07 10.77
C ILE A 173 11.58 27.37 11.20
N PRO A 174 12.48 27.95 10.38
CA PRO A 174 13.08 29.22 10.72
C PRO A 174 11.94 30.21 10.90
N ASN A 175 11.81 30.78 12.10
CA ASN A 175 10.93 31.92 12.31
C ASN A 175 11.50 33.08 11.49
N ASP A 176 11.09 33.20 10.24
CA ASP A 176 11.43 34.33 9.37
C ASP A 176 10.68 35.61 9.75
N GLY A 177 9.91 35.57 10.85
CA GLY A 177 9.14 36.69 11.38
C GLY A 177 7.93 37.05 10.53
N SER A 178 7.55 36.24 9.53
CA SER A 178 6.51 36.60 8.57
C SER A 178 5.10 36.09 8.92
N ALA A 179 4.94 35.28 9.96
CA ALA A 179 3.63 34.73 10.35
C ALA A 179 3.16 35.23 11.71
N SER A 180 2.75 36.50 11.76
CA SER A 180 1.75 36.97 12.72
C SER A 180 0.58 37.55 11.94
N THR A 181 -0.51 36.78 11.82
CA THR A 181 -1.84 37.28 11.43
C THR A 181 -2.86 36.83 12.44
#